data_AF-A0A1S8TBM6-F1
#
_entry.id   AF-A0A1S8TBM6-F1
#
_cell.length_a   1.000
_cell.length_b   1.000
_cell.length_c   1.000
_cell.angle_alpha   90.00
_cell.angle_beta   90.00
_cell.angle_gamma   90.00
#
_symmetry.space_group_name_H-M   'P 1'
#
loop_
_entity.id
_entity.type
_entity.pdbx_description
1 polymer ?
#
loop_
_entity_poly.entity_id
_entity_poly.type
_entity_poly.pdbx_seq_one_letter_code
_entity_poly.pdbx_strand_id
1 'polypeptide(L)'
;MIKEIFAKELITFEYPPDGGIVPIIDPYDGCTIGCPYCFQLNNPNWNKELLIKLNMPQLIKEQLKDWDKRKIIYIGSKCDPYMEIEKKYKLTRNCLIELSKLHIPTMITTKSHHEIIFRDINVLKNYEADLTILLGLSNLKQLSSLEKSHTVKNIELANTLHEQGIKVWTFITPILPGITDVNKMIGSLNKDIPVFLDKLRIKKDSIPAEKMLKYINNKYPNLKSIYEDIVLNDTNEYINELRNTWKNNFRIKFVFD
;
A
#
# COMPACT_ATOMS: atom_id res chain seq x y z
N MET A 1 -12.48 -17.71 1.64
CA MET A 1 -13.51 -17.71 2.69
C MET A 1 -13.54 -16.34 3.35
N ILE A 2 -14.70 -15.70 3.44
CA ILE A 2 -14.86 -14.44 4.20
C ILE A 2 -15.47 -14.81 5.55
N LYS A 3 -14.91 -14.30 6.64
CA LYS A 3 -15.39 -14.56 8.00
C LYS A 3 -15.55 -13.26 8.76
N GLU A 4 -16.76 -13.00 9.24
CA GLU A 4 -17.05 -11.89 10.13
C GLU A 4 -16.68 -12.27 11.56
N ILE A 5 -15.93 -11.39 12.23
CA ILE A 5 -15.44 -11.58 13.59
C ILE A 5 -15.55 -10.31 14.41
N PHE A 6 -15.45 -10.46 15.73
CA PHE A 6 -15.21 -9.36 16.66
C PHE A 6 -13.74 -9.40 17.09
N ALA A 7 -13.01 -8.31 16.83
CA ALA A 7 -11.63 -8.17 17.27
C ALA A 7 -11.55 -8.06 18.79
N LYS A 8 -10.55 -8.71 19.37
CA LYS A 8 -10.23 -8.63 20.80
C LYS A 8 -9.30 -7.44 21.10
N GLU A 9 -8.39 -7.16 20.18
CA GLU A 9 -7.39 -6.11 20.28
C GLU A 9 -7.64 -5.09 19.17
N LEU A 10 -7.58 -3.80 19.52
CA LEU A 10 -7.72 -2.71 18.55
C LEU A 10 -6.40 -2.44 17.81
N ILE A 11 -5.31 -2.33 18.57
CA ILE A 11 -4.01 -1.91 18.07
C ILE A 11 -3.06 -3.10 18.04
N THR A 12 -2.43 -3.31 16.89
CA THR A 12 -1.21 -4.11 16.77
C THR A 12 -0.03 -3.20 16.44
N PHE A 13 1.19 -3.72 16.40
CA PHE A 13 2.38 -2.92 16.12
C PHE A 13 3.21 -3.54 15.00
N GLU A 14 3.76 -2.68 14.15
CA GLU A 14 4.84 -3.02 13.22
C GLU A 14 6.14 -2.40 13.71
N TYR A 15 7.25 -3.09 13.42
CA TYR A 15 8.60 -2.74 13.84
C TYR A 15 9.47 -2.54 12.60
N PRO A 16 9.43 -1.35 11.97
CA PRO A 16 10.29 -1.05 10.84
C PRO A 16 11.79 -1.17 11.19
N PRO A 17 12.67 -1.39 10.18
CA PRO A 17 14.10 -1.56 10.40
C PRO A 17 14.84 -0.37 11.03
N ASP A 18 14.23 0.82 11.01
CA ASP A 18 14.76 2.04 11.63
C ASP A 18 14.62 2.05 13.17
N GLY A 19 14.07 0.99 13.76
CA GLY A 19 13.83 0.86 15.20
C GLY A 19 12.56 1.58 15.67
N GLY A 20 11.76 2.10 14.75
CA GLY A 20 10.46 2.68 15.06
C GLY A 20 9.44 1.65 15.56
N ILE A 21 8.37 2.16 16.17
CA ILE A 21 7.21 1.37 16.56
C ILE A 21 5.98 2.05 15.97
N VAL A 22 5.29 1.38 15.05
CA VAL A 22 4.15 1.94 14.33
C VAL A 22 2.87 1.27 14.83
N PRO A 23 1.96 2.00 15.50
CA PRO A 23 0.67 1.46 15.92
C PRO A 23 -0.27 1.31 14.71
N ILE A 24 -0.87 0.13 14.58
CA ILE A 24 -1.68 -0.27 13.44
C ILE A 24 -3.11 -0.52 13.87
N ILE A 25 -4.05 -0.03 13.08
CA ILE A 25 -5.48 -0.36 13.16
C ILE A 25 -5.94 -0.86 11.80
N ASP A 26 -6.08 -2.17 11.68
CA ASP A 26 -6.53 -2.81 10.44
C ASP A 26 -7.97 -3.32 10.58
N PRO A 27 -8.95 -2.76 9.84
CA PRO A 27 -10.35 -3.21 9.87
C PRO A 27 -10.55 -4.62 9.29
N TYR A 28 -9.55 -5.11 8.54
CA TYR A 28 -9.55 -6.41 7.90
C TYR A 28 -8.27 -7.16 8.22
N ASP A 29 -8.27 -8.49 8.04
CA ASP A 29 -7.06 -9.31 8.01
C ASP A 29 -7.09 -10.19 6.76
N GLY A 30 -6.08 -10.04 5.91
CA GLY A 30 -6.00 -10.65 4.59
C GLY A 30 -6.12 -9.62 3.47
N CYS A 31 -5.77 -10.04 2.25
CA CYS A 31 -5.80 -9.16 1.08
C CYS A 31 -6.23 -9.89 -0.20
N THR A 32 -7.05 -9.23 -1.01
CA THR A 32 -7.59 -9.78 -2.28
C THR A 32 -6.86 -9.28 -3.52
N ILE A 33 -5.91 -8.35 -3.39
CA ILE A 33 -5.11 -7.83 -4.51
C ILE A 33 -4.25 -8.95 -5.14
N GLY A 34 -3.74 -9.86 -4.31
CA GLY A 34 -3.07 -11.07 -4.78
C GLY A 34 -1.68 -10.84 -5.38
N CYS A 35 -0.90 -9.87 -4.87
CA CYS A 35 0.47 -9.65 -5.33
C CYS A 35 1.33 -10.91 -5.13
N PRO A 36 2.02 -11.42 -6.17
CA PRO A 36 2.86 -12.61 -6.07
C PRO A 36 4.10 -12.39 -5.18
N TYR A 37 4.49 -11.13 -4.98
CA TYR A 37 5.63 -10.69 -4.17
C TYR A 37 5.25 -10.26 -2.75
N CYS A 38 4.00 -10.48 -2.31
CA CYS A 38 3.54 -9.97 -1.01
C CYS A 38 4.28 -10.66 0.16
N PHE A 39 4.87 -9.88 1.06
CA PHE A 39 5.62 -10.40 2.21
C PHE A 39 4.78 -11.26 3.18
N GLN A 40 3.46 -11.05 3.19
CA GLN A 40 2.52 -11.81 4.03
C GLN A 40 2.23 -13.22 3.49
N LEU A 41 2.72 -13.59 2.31
CA LEU A 41 2.44 -14.91 1.69
C LEU A 41 2.98 -16.10 2.49
N ASN A 42 3.90 -15.88 3.43
CA ASN A 42 4.33 -16.92 4.36
C ASN A 42 3.22 -17.31 5.34
N ASN A 43 2.21 -16.47 5.54
CA ASN A 43 0.96 -16.86 6.18
C ASN A 43 0.09 -17.62 5.15
N PRO A 44 -0.15 -18.92 5.34
CA PRO A 44 -0.88 -19.76 4.37
C PRO A 44 -2.33 -19.31 4.15
N ASN A 45 -2.89 -18.50 5.05
CA ASN A 45 -4.26 -18.02 5.01
C ASN A 45 -4.40 -16.63 4.35
N TRP A 46 -3.31 -15.88 4.13
CA TRP A 46 -3.33 -14.46 3.73
C TRP A 46 -4.18 -14.11 2.50
N ASN A 47 -4.27 -15.01 1.51
CA ASN A 47 -5.11 -14.83 0.32
C ASN A 47 -6.24 -15.87 0.22
N LYS A 48 -6.41 -16.71 1.24
CA LYS A 48 -7.46 -17.75 1.27
C LYS A 48 -8.61 -17.36 2.19
N GLU A 49 -8.29 -16.66 3.27
CA GLU A 49 -9.22 -16.20 4.27
C GLU A 49 -9.17 -14.68 4.35
N LEU A 50 -10.33 -14.07 4.57
CA LEU A 50 -10.46 -12.64 4.80
C LEU A 50 -11.32 -12.44 6.04
N LEU A 51 -10.70 -11.93 7.10
CA LEU A 51 -11.38 -11.65 8.35
C LEU A 51 -11.92 -10.22 8.32
N ILE A 52 -13.19 -10.07 8.67
CA ILE A 52 -13.88 -8.78 8.75
C ILE A 52 -14.12 -8.45 10.22
N LYS A 53 -13.42 -7.44 10.75
CA LYS A 53 -13.47 -7.10 12.17
C LYS A 53 -14.58 -6.07 12.43
N LEU A 54 -15.79 -6.54 12.70
CA LEU A 54 -17.01 -5.71 12.69
C LEU A 54 -17.04 -4.60 13.75
N ASN A 55 -16.37 -4.79 14.88
CA ASN A 55 -16.37 -3.86 16.01
C ASN A 55 -15.23 -2.82 15.98
N MET A 56 -14.41 -2.77 14.94
CA MET A 56 -13.25 -1.86 14.91
C MET A 56 -13.61 -0.38 15.15
N PRO A 57 -14.66 0.19 14.53
CA PRO A 57 -15.06 1.58 14.83
C PRO A 57 -15.48 1.78 16.30
N GLN A 58 -16.17 0.80 16.89
CA GLN A 58 -16.56 0.86 18.30
C GLN A 58 -15.33 0.83 19.21
N LEU A 59 -14.38 -0.08 18.94
CA LEU A 59 -13.14 -0.17 19.71
C LEU A 59 -12.34 1.14 19.63
N ILE A 60 -12.24 1.78 18.46
CA ILE A 60 -11.59 3.09 18.30
C ILE A 60 -12.21 4.12 19.24
N LYS A 61 -13.54 4.25 19.18
CA LYS A 61 -14.30 5.21 19.99
C LYS A 61 -14.12 4.99 21.49
N GLU A 62 -14.02 3.74 21.93
CA GLU A 62 -13.94 3.38 23.33
C GLU A 62 -12.51 3.45 23.89
N GLN A 63 -11.52 2.99 23.12
CA GLN A 63 -10.16 2.74 23.62
C GLN A 63 -9.16 3.87 23.31
N LEU A 64 -9.46 4.77 22.37
CA LEU A 64 -8.51 5.83 21.96
C LEU A 64 -8.85 7.23 22.48
N LYS A 65 -9.74 7.35 23.47
CA LYS A 65 -10.10 8.65 24.05
C LYS A 65 -8.90 9.42 24.60
N ASP A 66 -7.97 8.70 25.22
CA ASP A 66 -6.76 9.24 25.84
C ASP A 66 -5.49 8.99 25.00
N TRP A 67 -5.66 8.73 23.69
CA TRP A 67 -4.53 8.49 22.79
C TRP A 67 -3.63 9.73 22.68
N ASP A 68 -2.32 9.52 22.68
CA ASP A 68 -1.34 10.60 22.45
C ASP A 68 -1.48 11.11 21.01
N LYS A 69 -2.11 12.27 20.84
CA LYS A 69 -2.40 12.88 19.53
C LYS A 69 -1.15 13.25 18.72
N ARG A 70 0.05 13.13 19.29
CA ARG A 70 1.31 13.27 18.54
C ARG A 70 1.70 11.97 17.83
N LYS A 71 1.09 10.83 18.20
CA LYS A 71 1.35 9.52 17.62
C LYS A 71 0.39 9.23 16.48
N ILE A 72 0.96 9.00 15.30
CA ILE A 72 0.23 8.61 14.09
C ILE A 72 -0.26 7.17 14.24
N ILE A 73 -1.49 6.91 13.82
CA ILE A 73 -2.02 5.56 13.61
C ILE A 73 -1.93 5.19 12.13
N TYR A 74 -1.50 3.97 11.85
CA TYR A 74 -1.40 3.46 10.49
C TYR A 74 -2.53 2.46 10.19
N ILE A 75 -3.11 2.56 9.00
CA ILE A 75 -4.14 1.65 8.48
C ILE A 75 -3.64 1.01 7.19
N GLY A 76 -3.77 -0.32 7.08
CA GLY A 76 -3.41 -1.09 5.89
C GLY A 76 -2.08 -1.84 6.02
N SER A 77 -1.71 -2.35 7.20
CA SER A 77 -0.54 -3.23 7.34
C SER A 77 -0.87 -4.68 6.98
N LYS A 78 -1.95 -5.19 7.58
CA LYS A 78 -2.48 -6.55 7.40
C LYS A 78 -3.74 -6.59 6.55
N CYS A 79 -3.98 -5.57 5.75
CA CYS A 79 -4.98 -5.59 4.69
C CYS A 79 -4.71 -4.48 3.68
N ASP A 80 -5.52 -4.46 2.61
CA ASP A 80 -5.76 -3.22 1.89
C ASP A 80 -7.12 -2.63 2.31
N PRO A 81 -7.16 -1.41 2.85
CA PRO A 81 -8.35 -0.86 3.49
C PRO A 81 -9.45 -0.47 2.49
N TYR A 82 -9.13 -0.37 1.20
CA TYR A 82 -10.07 -0.02 0.14
C TYR A 82 -10.29 -1.17 -0.85
N MET A 83 -10.14 -2.42 -0.41
CA MET A 83 -10.55 -3.60 -1.20
C MET A 83 -12.03 -3.55 -1.56
N GLU A 84 -12.44 -4.32 -2.58
CA GLU A 84 -13.84 -4.37 -3.06
C GLU A 84 -14.89 -4.58 -1.95
N ILE A 85 -14.55 -5.36 -0.93
CA ILE A 85 -15.41 -5.63 0.22
C ILE A 85 -15.77 -4.37 1.04
N GLU A 86 -14.94 -3.33 0.99
CA GLU A 86 -15.19 -2.04 1.67
C GLU A 86 -16.43 -1.35 1.11
N LYS A 87 -16.85 -1.64 -0.14
CA LYS A 87 -18.15 -1.18 -0.69
C LYS A 87 -19.32 -1.60 0.18
N LYS A 88 -19.29 -2.84 0.70
CA LYS A 88 -20.30 -3.42 1.58
C LYS A 88 -20.11 -2.99 3.04
N TYR A 89 -18.92 -3.20 3.58
CA TYR A 89 -18.69 -3.13 5.03
C TYR A 89 -18.46 -1.73 5.57
N LYS A 90 -17.86 -0.82 4.77
CA LYS A 90 -17.59 0.57 5.16
C LYS A 90 -16.78 0.68 6.47
N LEU A 91 -15.97 -0.34 6.81
CA LEU A 91 -15.28 -0.36 8.09
C LEU A 91 -14.10 0.61 8.08
N THR A 92 -13.35 0.70 6.98
CA THR A 92 -12.30 1.71 6.83
C THR A 92 -12.89 3.10 6.98
N ARG A 93 -13.99 3.39 6.26
CA ARG A 93 -14.70 4.67 6.38
C ARG A 93 -15.07 4.99 7.83
N ASN A 94 -15.69 4.04 8.53
CA ASN A 94 -16.15 4.26 9.90
C ASN A 94 -14.98 4.40 10.88
N CYS A 95 -13.89 3.66 10.67
CA CYS A 95 -12.66 3.85 11.45
C CYS A 95 -12.09 5.26 11.26
N LEU A 96 -12.01 5.75 10.02
CA LEU A 96 -11.56 7.12 9.73
C LEU A 96 -12.46 8.17 10.39
N ILE A 97 -13.79 7.99 10.38
CA ILE A 97 -14.71 8.90 11.05
C ILE A 97 -14.44 8.96 12.56
N GLU A 98 -14.25 7.82 13.23
CA GLU A 98 -14.00 7.80 14.67
C GLU A 98 -12.60 8.34 15.02
N LEU A 99 -11.57 8.03 14.24
CA LEU A 99 -10.23 8.60 14.42
C LEU A 99 -10.22 10.13 14.18
N SER A 100 -10.97 10.62 13.19
CA SER A 100 -11.13 12.04 12.90
C SER A 100 -11.78 12.78 14.08
N LYS A 101 -12.89 12.25 14.64
CA LYS A 101 -13.54 12.83 15.83
C LYS A 101 -12.58 12.95 17.02
N LEU A 102 -11.67 11.99 17.17
CA LEU A 102 -10.66 11.98 18.22
C LEU A 102 -9.42 12.83 17.90
N HIS A 103 -9.36 13.44 16.71
CA HIS A 103 -8.25 14.25 16.21
C HIS A 103 -6.92 13.46 16.20
N ILE A 104 -6.98 12.20 15.76
CA ILE A 104 -5.81 11.32 15.73
C ILE A 104 -5.17 11.37 14.33
N PRO A 105 -3.89 11.81 14.22
CA PRO A 105 -3.16 11.76 12.96
C PRO A 105 -3.13 10.34 12.39
N THR A 106 -3.38 10.20 11.10
CA THR A 106 -3.53 8.88 10.46
C THR A 106 -2.79 8.80 9.13
N MET A 107 -2.15 7.66 8.91
CA MET A 107 -1.62 7.26 7.59
C MET A 107 -2.39 6.03 7.12
N ILE A 108 -2.80 6.03 5.86
CA ILE A 108 -3.55 4.92 5.28
C ILE A 108 -2.89 4.50 3.97
N THR A 109 -2.52 3.23 3.86
CA THR A 109 -1.90 2.69 2.64
C THR A 109 -2.91 1.91 1.81
N THR A 110 -2.88 2.11 0.50
CA THR A 110 -3.70 1.33 -0.42
C THR A 110 -3.05 1.19 -1.78
N LYS A 111 -3.29 0.05 -2.43
CA LYS A 111 -3.04 -0.25 -3.84
C LYS A 111 -4.35 -0.53 -4.59
N SER A 112 -5.50 -0.44 -3.91
CA SER A 112 -6.83 -0.72 -4.45
C SER A 112 -7.33 0.37 -5.41
N HIS A 113 -8.53 0.16 -5.94
CA HIS A 113 -9.12 0.93 -7.03
C HIS A 113 -9.80 2.24 -6.57
N HIS A 114 -9.81 3.21 -7.47
CA HIS A 114 -10.27 4.59 -7.23
C HIS A 114 -11.75 4.73 -6.80
N GLU A 115 -12.65 3.87 -7.26
CA GLU A 115 -14.10 4.02 -7.01
C GLU A 115 -14.45 4.04 -5.52
N ILE A 116 -13.76 3.22 -4.71
CA ILE A 116 -14.12 3.02 -3.30
C ILE A 116 -13.58 4.15 -2.45
N ILE A 117 -12.35 4.60 -2.72
CA ILE A 117 -11.76 5.73 -1.99
C ILE A 117 -12.48 7.05 -2.32
N PHE A 118 -12.95 7.25 -3.57
CA PHE A 118 -13.72 8.45 -3.91
C PHE A 118 -15.08 8.54 -3.22
N ARG A 119 -15.73 7.42 -2.90
CA ARG A 119 -16.91 7.41 -2.02
C ARG A 119 -16.64 8.11 -0.68
N ASP A 120 -15.41 8.01 -0.20
CA ASP A 120 -14.98 8.54 1.09
C ASP A 120 -14.32 9.91 0.98
N ILE A 121 -14.29 10.54 -0.20
CA ILE A 121 -13.64 11.83 -0.41
C ILE A 121 -14.04 12.89 0.63
N ASN A 122 -15.31 12.96 1.01
CA ASN A 122 -15.80 13.90 2.01
C ASN A 122 -15.26 13.60 3.42
N VAL A 123 -15.00 12.34 3.77
CA VAL A 123 -14.37 11.97 5.05
C VAL A 123 -12.89 12.31 5.01
N LEU A 124 -12.22 12.08 3.88
CA LEU A 124 -10.79 12.37 3.73
C LEU A 124 -10.50 13.88 3.71
N LYS A 125 -11.34 14.68 3.05
CA LYS A 125 -11.17 16.14 2.95
C LYS A 125 -11.45 16.86 4.27
N ASN A 126 -12.40 16.35 5.08
CA ASN A 126 -12.79 16.95 6.35
C ASN A 126 -12.23 16.16 7.54
N TYR A 127 -11.04 15.58 7.39
CA TYR A 127 -10.37 14.88 8.47
C TYR A 127 -9.76 15.91 9.43
N GLU A 128 -10.11 15.87 10.71
CA GLU A 128 -9.83 16.94 11.70
C GLU A 128 -8.38 16.91 12.25
N ALA A 129 -7.50 16.11 11.65
CA ALA A 129 -6.09 16.00 12.00
C ALA A 129 -5.26 15.72 10.73
N ASP A 130 -3.95 15.49 10.88
CA ASP A 130 -3.11 15.13 9.74
C ASP A 130 -3.51 13.75 9.18
N LEU A 131 -3.98 13.73 7.94
CA LEU A 131 -4.26 12.50 7.18
C LEU A 131 -3.31 12.43 5.98
N THR A 132 -2.61 11.32 5.82
CA THR A 132 -1.79 11.05 4.62
C THR A 132 -2.22 9.75 3.94
N ILE A 133 -2.58 9.82 2.66
CA ILE A 133 -2.84 8.65 1.84
C ILE A 133 -1.52 8.18 1.21
N LEU A 134 -1.13 6.94 1.49
CA LEU A 134 0.04 6.28 0.92
C LEU A 134 -0.43 5.41 -0.25
N LEU A 135 -0.27 5.90 -1.47
CA LEU A 135 -0.83 5.24 -2.65
C LEU A 135 0.24 4.42 -3.37
N GLY A 136 0.07 3.10 -3.36
CA GLY A 136 0.94 2.19 -4.08
C GLY A 136 0.63 2.15 -5.58
N LEU A 137 1.67 2.26 -6.40
CA LEU A 137 1.54 2.33 -7.86
C LEU A 137 1.92 1.01 -8.56
N SER A 138 2.62 0.10 -7.88
CA SER A 138 3.05 -1.20 -8.43
C SER A 138 1.94 -2.26 -8.48
N ASN A 139 0.70 -1.89 -8.81
CA ASN A 139 -0.41 -2.85 -8.92
C ASN A 139 -0.32 -3.62 -10.26
N LEU A 140 0.10 -4.88 -10.22
CA LEU A 140 0.32 -5.71 -11.42
C LEU A 140 -0.90 -5.84 -12.33
N LYS A 141 -2.12 -5.86 -11.78
CA LYS A 141 -3.35 -5.92 -12.59
C LYS A 141 -3.48 -4.64 -13.44
N GLN A 142 -3.19 -3.48 -12.84
CA GLN A 142 -3.22 -2.20 -13.53
C GLN A 142 -2.06 -2.09 -14.54
N LEU A 143 -0.84 -2.46 -14.14
CA LEU A 143 0.34 -2.45 -15.01
C LEU A 143 0.15 -3.34 -16.25
N SER A 144 -0.44 -4.53 -16.08
CA SER A 144 -0.73 -5.44 -17.21
C SER A 144 -1.83 -4.93 -18.16
N SER A 145 -2.55 -3.87 -17.80
CA SER A 145 -3.61 -3.27 -18.61
C SER A 145 -3.20 -1.97 -19.29
N LEU A 146 -1.92 -1.58 -19.21
CA LEU A 146 -1.41 -0.31 -19.75
C LEU A 146 -1.51 -0.21 -21.27
N GLU A 147 -1.47 -1.31 -22.01
CA GLU A 147 -1.73 -1.27 -23.46
C GLU A 147 -3.13 -0.74 -23.79
N LYS A 148 -4.08 -0.85 -22.85
CA LYS A 148 -5.44 -0.32 -22.95
C LYS A 148 -5.62 1.03 -22.25
N SER A 149 -4.65 1.44 -21.43
CA SER A 149 -4.73 2.60 -20.54
C SER A 149 -3.39 3.32 -20.54
N HIS A 150 -3.33 4.54 -21.10
CA HIS A 150 -2.07 5.30 -21.25
C HIS A 150 -1.31 5.51 -19.93
N THR A 151 -2.02 5.43 -18.80
CA THR A 151 -1.57 5.68 -17.42
C THR A 151 -2.04 4.58 -16.47
N VAL A 152 -1.28 4.36 -15.39
CA VAL A 152 -1.68 3.51 -14.26
C VAL A 152 -2.82 4.22 -13.52
N LYS A 153 -3.97 3.57 -13.32
CA LYS A 153 -5.14 4.20 -12.66
C LYS A 153 -4.82 4.80 -11.29
N ASN A 154 -3.90 4.21 -10.53
CA ASN A 154 -3.49 4.77 -9.25
C ASN A 154 -2.69 6.08 -9.39
N ILE A 155 -2.06 6.36 -10.53
CA ILE A 155 -1.43 7.68 -10.78
C ILE A 155 -2.52 8.75 -10.93
N GLU A 156 -3.56 8.46 -11.72
CA GLU A 156 -4.72 9.35 -11.87
C GLU A 156 -5.38 9.62 -10.51
N LEU A 157 -5.61 8.55 -9.73
CA LEU A 157 -6.16 8.68 -8.38
C LEU A 157 -5.28 9.56 -7.47
N ALA A 158 -3.95 9.39 -7.48
CA ALA A 158 -3.04 10.22 -6.70
C ALA A 158 -3.18 11.70 -7.09
N ASN A 159 -3.19 11.99 -8.39
CA ASN A 159 -3.34 13.36 -8.90
C ASN A 159 -4.69 13.96 -8.50
N THR A 160 -5.80 13.22 -8.68
CA THR A 160 -7.13 13.71 -8.29
C THR A 160 -7.23 13.95 -6.79
N LEU A 161 -6.75 13.04 -5.94
CA LEU A 161 -6.78 13.24 -4.48
C LEU A 161 -5.96 14.48 -4.07
N HIS A 162 -4.78 14.66 -4.67
CA HIS A 162 -3.94 15.83 -4.43
C HIS A 162 -4.62 17.13 -4.87
N GLU A 163 -5.26 17.17 -6.05
CA GLU A 163 -6.05 18.31 -6.52
C GLU A 163 -7.23 18.66 -5.60
N GLN A 164 -7.75 17.66 -4.88
CA GLN A 164 -8.78 17.87 -3.86
C GLN A 164 -8.22 18.38 -2.53
N GLY A 165 -6.91 18.65 -2.43
CA GLY A 165 -6.25 19.13 -1.22
C GLY A 165 -5.92 18.03 -0.20
N ILE A 166 -6.06 16.75 -0.57
CA ILE A 166 -5.70 15.63 0.30
C ILE A 166 -4.19 15.39 0.19
N LYS A 167 -3.52 15.23 1.33
CA LYS A 167 -2.09 14.89 1.35
C LYS A 167 -1.89 13.45 0.87
N VAL A 168 -1.16 13.31 -0.23
CA VAL A 168 -0.88 12.02 -0.88
C VAL A 168 0.62 11.83 -1.03
N TRP A 169 1.10 10.67 -0.64
CA TRP A 169 2.43 10.17 -0.99
C TRP A 169 2.29 8.94 -1.87
N THR A 170 3.19 8.77 -2.84
CA THR A 170 3.11 7.64 -3.77
C THR A 170 4.27 6.69 -3.59
N PHE A 171 4.00 5.40 -3.79
CA PHE A 171 4.96 4.33 -3.57
C PHE A 171 5.06 3.46 -4.82
N ILE A 172 6.19 3.52 -5.53
CA ILE A 172 6.54 2.55 -6.56
C ILE A 172 7.33 1.44 -5.85
N THR A 173 6.61 0.68 -5.03
CA THR A 173 7.17 -0.37 -4.18
C THR A 173 6.38 -1.68 -4.36
N PRO A 174 7.03 -2.78 -4.77
CA PRO A 174 8.38 -2.83 -5.30
C PRO A 174 8.46 -2.21 -6.71
N ILE A 175 9.63 -1.73 -7.10
CA ILE A 175 9.99 -1.58 -8.52
C ILE A 175 10.09 -2.98 -9.13
N LEU A 176 9.55 -3.15 -10.33
CA LEU A 176 9.49 -4.41 -11.05
C LEU A 176 10.24 -4.25 -12.39
N PRO A 177 11.54 -4.60 -12.47
CA PRO A 177 12.36 -4.36 -13.66
C PRO A 177 11.75 -4.96 -14.93
N GLY A 178 11.68 -4.15 -15.99
CA GLY A 178 11.04 -4.53 -17.25
C GLY A 178 9.49 -4.51 -17.24
N ILE A 179 8.86 -4.30 -16.08
CA ILE A 179 7.38 -4.19 -15.96
C ILE A 179 6.96 -2.76 -15.56
N THR A 180 7.64 -2.15 -14.59
CA THR A 180 7.39 -0.76 -14.18
C THR A 180 8.31 0.20 -14.91
N ASP A 181 7.73 1.14 -15.66
CA ASP A 181 8.44 2.29 -16.21
C ASP A 181 8.43 3.44 -15.18
N VAL A 182 9.43 3.43 -14.30
CA VAL A 182 9.52 4.37 -13.17
C VAL A 182 9.57 5.84 -13.66
N ASN A 183 10.30 6.12 -14.73
CA ASN A 183 10.45 7.49 -15.25
C ASN A 183 9.11 8.01 -15.79
N LYS A 184 8.41 7.20 -16.60
CA LYS A 184 7.08 7.56 -17.11
C LYS A 184 6.07 7.72 -15.99
N MET A 185 6.09 6.83 -14.99
CA MET A 185 5.19 6.90 -13.83
C MET A 185 5.40 8.20 -13.04
N ILE A 186 6.65 8.55 -12.76
CA ILE A 186 7.02 9.80 -12.07
C ILE A 186 6.64 11.03 -12.89
N GLY A 187 6.89 11.02 -14.22
CA GLY A 187 6.53 12.11 -15.11
C GLY A 187 5.03 12.32 -15.30
N SER A 188 4.21 11.31 -14.98
CA SER A 188 2.75 11.38 -15.04
C SER A 188 2.11 11.83 -13.71
N LEU A 189 2.89 11.90 -12.62
CA LEU A 189 2.42 12.38 -11.32
C LEU A 189 2.53 13.90 -11.25
N ASN A 190 1.62 14.52 -10.52
CA ASN A 190 1.77 15.92 -10.09
C ASN A 190 3.14 16.09 -9.40
N LYS A 191 3.84 17.18 -9.75
CA LYS A 191 5.20 17.47 -9.32
C LYS A 191 5.35 17.69 -7.80
N ASP A 192 4.25 17.98 -7.11
CA ASP A 192 4.25 18.26 -5.67
C ASP A 192 4.00 16.99 -4.84
N ILE A 193 3.65 15.88 -5.48
CA ILE A 193 3.43 14.59 -4.81
C ILE A 193 4.78 13.92 -4.53
N PRO A 194 5.12 13.58 -3.27
CA PRO A 194 6.29 12.78 -2.94
C PRO A 194 6.22 11.37 -3.53
N VAL A 195 7.37 10.85 -3.96
CA VAL A 195 7.51 9.52 -4.55
C VAL A 195 8.54 8.71 -3.78
N PHE A 196 8.12 7.56 -3.28
CA PHE A 196 8.97 6.62 -2.56
C PHE A 196 9.25 5.40 -3.44
N LEU A 197 10.52 5.10 -3.61
CA LEU A 197 11.03 4.00 -4.42
C LEU A 197 11.65 2.93 -3.52
N ASP A 198 11.39 1.67 -3.83
CA ASP A 198 12.11 0.55 -3.21
C ASP A 198 12.21 -0.62 -4.17
N LYS A 199 13.25 -1.41 -3.97
CA LYS A 199 13.54 -2.57 -4.79
C LYS A 199 12.58 -3.72 -4.46
N LEU A 200 12.43 -4.66 -5.38
CA LEU A 200 11.83 -5.95 -5.10
C LEU A 200 12.72 -6.72 -4.12
N ARG A 201 12.25 -6.90 -2.88
CA ARG A 201 12.92 -7.70 -1.85
C ARG A 201 12.17 -8.99 -1.66
N ILE A 202 12.75 -10.09 -2.14
CA ILE A 202 12.18 -11.42 -1.99
C ILE A 202 13.27 -12.34 -1.46
N LYS A 203 13.00 -13.02 -0.36
CA LYS A 203 13.90 -14.04 0.18
C LYS A 203 13.92 -15.25 -0.75
N LYS A 204 15.11 -15.76 -1.08
CA LYS A 204 15.29 -17.05 -1.76
C LYS A 204 14.53 -18.17 -1.04
N ASP A 205 14.02 -19.13 -1.79
CA ASP A 205 13.28 -20.31 -1.29
C ASP A 205 12.01 -19.98 -0.49
N SER A 206 11.44 -18.79 -0.69
CA SER A 206 10.19 -18.37 -0.07
C SER A 206 8.97 -18.53 -1.00
N ILE A 207 7.77 -18.56 -0.43
CA ILE A 207 6.51 -18.60 -1.21
C ILE A 207 6.42 -17.40 -2.18
N PRO A 208 6.75 -16.15 -1.79
CA PRO A 208 6.87 -15.05 -2.74
C PRO A 208 7.82 -15.31 -3.91
N ALA A 209 8.99 -15.94 -3.67
CA ALA A 209 9.95 -16.25 -4.72
C ALA A 209 9.36 -17.20 -5.76
N GLU A 210 8.80 -18.32 -5.31
CA GLU A 210 8.16 -19.31 -6.20
C GLU A 210 7.02 -18.67 -7.00
N LYS A 211 6.13 -17.92 -6.33
CA LYS A 211 4.99 -17.27 -6.99
C LYS A 211 5.45 -16.20 -7.98
N MET A 212 6.47 -15.43 -7.65
CA MET A 212 6.99 -14.39 -8.52
C MET A 212 7.64 -14.98 -9.76
N LEU A 213 8.53 -15.96 -9.61
CA LEU A 213 9.18 -16.64 -10.74
C LEU A 213 8.14 -17.33 -11.64
N LYS A 214 7.13 -17.99 -11.05
CA LYS A 214 6.01 -18.57 -11.81
C LYS A 214 5.21 -17.51 -12.58
N TYR A 215 4.92 -16.37 -11.94
CA TYR A 215 4.24 -15.26 -12.60
C TYR A 215 5.04 -14.73 -13.79
N ILE A 216 6.34 -14.49 -13.60
CA ILE A 216 7.24 -14.01 -14.66
C ILE A 216 7.36 -15.01 -15.79
N ASN A 217 7.59 -16.29 -15.51
CA ASN A 217 7.69 -17.33 -16.53
C ASN A 217 6.42 -17.41 -17.42
N ASN A 218 5.25 -17.19 -16.82
CA ASN A 218 3.96 -17.28 -17.53
C ASN A 218 3.60 -15.99 -18.29
N LYS A 219 3.95 -14.82 -17.77
CA LYS A 219 3.50 -13.51 -18.31
C LYS A 219 4.59 -12.74 -19.05
N TYR A 220 5.84 -12.88 -18.62
CA TYR A 220 6.99 -12.13 -19.12
C TYR A 220 8.21 -13.06 -19.24
N PRO A 221 8.15 -14.12 -20.06
CA PRO A 221 9.22 -15.12 -20.14
C PRO A 221 10.58 -14.52 -20.55
N ASN A 222 10.57 -13.42 -21.31
CA ASN A 222 11.76 -12.65 -21.68
C ASN A 222 12.45 -11.98 -20.48
N LEU A 223 11.77 -11.77 -19.35
CA LEU A 223 12.33 -11.17 -18.14
C LEU A 223 12.84 -12.22 -17.13
N LYS A 224 12.71 -13.52 -17.44
CA LYS A 224 13.00 -14.61 -16.50
C LYS A 224 14.37 -14.49 -15.83
N SER A 225 15.43 -14.30 -16.62
CA SER A 225 16.81 -14.22 -16.10
C SER A 225 16.98 -13.06 -15.10
N ILE A 226 16.35 -11.92 -15.34
CA ILE A 226 16.42 -10.75 -14.43
C ILE A 226 15.79 -11.10 -13.07
N TYR A 227 14.63 -11.76 -13.08
CA TYR A 227 13.94 -12.11 -11.84
C TYR A 227 14.57 -13.29 -11.10
N GLU A 228 15.18 -14.24 -11.82
CA GLU A 228 16.02 -15.29 -11.21
C GLU A 228 17.21 -14.66 -10.49
N ASP A 229 17.90 -13.70 -11.11
CA ASP A 229 19.00 -12.98 -10.48
C ASP A 229 18.57 -12.18 -9.23
N ILE A 230 17.44 -11.46 -9.30
CA ILE A 230 16.86 -10.77 -8.14
C ILE A 230 16.59 -11.74 -6.98
N VAL A 231 16.03 -12.92 -7.26
CA VAL A 231 15.68 -13.91 -6.22
C VAL A 231 16.91 -14.61 -5.67
N LEU A 232 17.90 -14.93 -6.52
CA LEU A 232 19.06 -15.73 -6.14
C LEU A 232 20.19 -14.89 -5.54
N ASN A 233 20.41 -13.69 -6.07
CA ASN A 233 21.55 -12.85 -5.78
C ASN A 233 21.19 -11.50 -5.13
N ASP A 234 19.89 -11.18 -4.97
CA ASP A 234 19.39 -9.91 -4.39
C ASP A 234 19.99 -8.65 -5.05
N THR A 235 20.16 -8.70 -6.39
CA THR A 235 20.81 -7.64 -7.15
C THR A 235 20.21 -6.24 -6.91
N ASN A 236 21.08 -5.23 -6.92
CA ASN A 236 20.74 -3.82 -6.77
C ASN A 236 20.91 -3.01 -8.05
N GLU A 237 21.29 -3.63 -9.18
CA GLU A 237 21.67 -2.90 -10.40
C GLU A 237 20.59 -1.88 -10.84
N TYR A 238 19.36 -2.34 -11.03
CA TYR A 238 18.25 -1.48 -11.48
C TYR A 238 17.90 -0.35 -10.50
N ILE A 239 18.00 -0.58 -9.18
CA ILE A 239 17.70 0.47 -8.20
C ILE A 239 18.86 1.46 -8.11
N ASN A 240 20.11 1.03 -8.32
CA ASN A 240 21.28 1.90 -8.36
C ASN A 240 21.24 2.85 -9.57
N GLU A 241 20.77 2.38 -10.73
CA GLU A 241 20.52 3.25 -11.89
C GLU A 241 19.48 4.33 -11.58
N LEU A 242 18.38 3.97 -10.92
CA LEU A 242 17.34 4.91 -10.50
C LEU A 242 17.85 5.90 -9.45
N ARG A 243 18.68 5.44 -8.50
CA ARG A 243 19.36 6.31 -7.53
C ARG A 243 20.21 7.35 -8.24
N ASN A 244 21.05 6.92 -9.19
CA ASN A 244 21.88 7.85 -9.95
C ASN A 244 21.05 8.86 -10.76
N THR A 245 19.94 8.42 -11.34
CA THR A 245 19.02 9.26 -12.12
C THR A 245 18.33 10.31 -11.25
N TRP A 246 17.86 9.91 -10.06
CA TRP A 246 16.98 10.73 -9.22
C TRP A 246 17.62 11.32 -7.96
N LYS A 247 18.93 11.13 -7.74
CA LYS A 247 19.67 11.57 -6.53
C LYS A 247 19.47 13.04 -6.12
N ASN A 248 19.26 13.94 -7.08
CA ASN A 248 19.12 15.39 -6.84
C ASN A 248 17.66 15.85 -6.75
N ASN A 249 16.69 14.93 -6.87
CA ASN A 249 15.28 15.27 -6.83
C ASN A 249 14.76 15.19 -5.39
N PHE A 250 14.39 16.33 -4.82
CA PHE A 250 13.98 16.42 -3.42
C PHE A 250 12.68 15.65 -3.09
N ARG A 251 11.79 15.46 -4.07
CA ARG A 251 10.50 14.78 -3.87
C ARG A 251 10.62 13.26 -3.96
N ILE A 252 11.74 12.75 -4.48
CA ILE A 252 11.97 11.32 -4.68
C ILE A 252 12.85 10.82 -3.54
N LYS A 253 12.37 9.78 -2.86
CA LYS A 253 13.04 9.14 -1.73
C LYS A 253 13.17 7.66 -1.99
N PHE A 254 14.24 7.05 -1.50
CA PHE A 254 14.38 5.60 -1.44
C PHE A 254 14.06 5.18 -0.01
N VAL A 255 13.18 4.18 0.16
CA VAL A 255 12.51 3.91 1.46
C VAL A 255 13.45 3.57 2.62
N PHE A 256 14.68 3.15 2.33
CA PHE A 256 15.69 2.76 3.33
C PHE A 256 16.97 3.60 3.26
N ASP A 257 16.87 4.82 2.73
CA ASP A 257 17.93 5.83 2.76
C ASP A 257 17.79 6.79 3.94
#